data_AF-A0A7C5XVP0-F1
#
_entry.id   AF-A0A7C5XVP0-F1
#
_cell.length_a   1.000
_cell.length_b   1.000
_cell.length_c   1.000
_cell.angle_alpha   90.00
_cell.angle_beta   90.00
_cell.angle_gamma   90.00
#
_symmetry.space_group_name_H-M   'P 1'
#
loop_
_entity.id
_entity.type
_entity.pdbx_description
1 polymer ?
#
loop_
_entity_poly.entity_id
_entity_poly.type
_entity_poly.pdbx_seq_one_letter_code
_entity_poly.pdbx_strand_id
1 'polypeptide(L)' 'ECDYAVWNEPVAGPCPKCGWPVLTIKTTKRRGTERVCPQKECDYAEPWEGEPPRTAAAGGE' A
#
# COMPACT_ATOMS: atom_id res chain seq x y z
N GLU A 1 18.48 7.20 -12.12
CA GLU A 1 18.59 6.73 -10.72
C GLU A 1 17.87 5.38 -10.58
N CYS A 2 18.24 4.53 -9.61
CA CYS A 2 17.54 3.26 -9.37
C CYS A 2 16.13 3.54 -8.81
N ASP A 3 15.12 3.62 -9.68
CA ASP A 3 13.69 3.57 -9.31
C ASP A 3 13.32 2.14 -8.89
N TYR A 4 13.64 1.81 -7.65
CA TYR A 4 13.28 0.52 -7.05
C TYR A 4 11.80 0.54 -6.66
N ALA A 5 10.91 0.27 -7.61
CA ALA A 5 9.51 -0.01 -7.32
C ALA A 5 9.37 -1.50 -6.96
N VAL A 6 9.36 -1.83 -5.67
CA VAL A 6 9.01 -3.19 -5.21
C VAL A 6 7.51 -3.37 -5.47
N TRP A 7 7.19 -4.30 -6.37
CA TRP A 7 5.85 -4.38 -6.95
C TRP A 7 4.74 -4.86 -6.00
N ASN A 8 5.01 -5.33 -4.78
CA ASN A 8 4.02 -5.52 -3.71
C ASN A 8 4.72 -5.68 -2.34
N GLU A 9 4.82 -4.62 -1.55
CA GLU A 9 5.34 -4.73 -0.17
C GLU A 9 4.23 -5.18 0.80
N PRO A 10 4.48 -6.19 1.65
CA PRO A 10 3.59 -6.50 2.76
C PRO A 10 3.64 -5.34 3.76
N VAL A 11 2.47 -4.76 4.07
CA VAL A 11 2.36 -3.71 5.08
C VAL A 11 2.25 -4.35 6.44
N ALA A 12 3.18 -3.98 7.32
CA ALA A 12 3.08 -4.31 8.73
C ALA A 12 1.87 -3.58 9.33
N GLY A 13 0.86 -4.34 9.74
CA GLY A 13 -0.36 -3.79 10.31
C GLY A 13 -1.39 -4.88 10.56
N PRO A 14 -1.96 -4.97 11.78
CA PRO A 14 -3.02 -5.92 12.06
C PRO A 14 -4.29 -5.52 11.30
N CYS A 15 -4.89 -6.48 10.60
CA CYS A 15 -6.18 -6.30 9.97
C CYS A 15 -7.25 -6.01 11.04
N PRO A 16 -8.00 -4.89 10.95
CA PRO A 16 -9.00 -4.54 11.96
C PRO A 16 -10.26 -5.41 11.88
N LYS A 17 -10.46 -6.19 10.80
CA LYS A 17 -11.58 -7.13 10.67
C LYS A 17 -11.32 -8.47 11.33
N CYS A 18 -10.17 -9.10 11.06
CA CYS A 18 -9.87 -10.47 11.49
C CYS A 18 -8.67 -10.58 12.45
N GLY A 19 -7.94 -9.49 12.70
CA GLY A 19 -6.74 -9.49 13.54
C GLY A 19 -5.48 -10.06 12.89
N TRP A 20 -5.51 -10.36 11.59
CA TRP A 20 -4.35 -10.91 10.87
C TRP A 20 -3.15 -9.95 10.92
N PRO A 21 -1.93 -10.40 11.25
CA PRO A 21 -0.83 -9.50 11.63
C PRO A 21 -0.22 -8.68 10.47
N VAL A 22 -0.58 -8.99 9.23
CA VAL A 22 -0.02 -8.34 8.02
C VAL A 22 -1.12 -7.97 7.03
N LEU A 23 -0.93 -6.89 6.29
CA LEU A 23 -1.77 -6.51 5.16
C LEU A 23 -0.93 -6.53 3.88
N THR A 24 -1.58 -6.62 2.74
CA THR A 24 -0.91 -6.58 1.43
C THR A 24 -1.36 -5.35 0.67
N ILE A 25 -0.45 -4.70 -0.04
CA ILE A 25 -0.83 -3.67 -0.99
C ILE A 25 -1.25 -4.31 -2.30
N LYS A 26 -2.36 -3.83 -2.85
CA LYS A 26 -2.86 -4.17 -4.18
C LYS A 26 -2.99 -2.88 -4.98
N THR A 27 -2.17 -2.76 -6.02
CA THR A 27 -2.24 -1.62 -6.94
C THR A 27 -3.14 -1.97 -8.11
N THR A 28 -4.20 -1.19 -8.33
CA THR A 28 -5.10 -1.34 -9.46
C THR A 28 -4.97 -0.16 -10.42
N LYS A 29 -5.05 -0.45 -11.73
CA LYS A 29 -4.93 0.57 -12.78
C LYS A 29 -6.04 1.63 -12.75
N ARG A 30 -7.17 1.34 -12.10
CA ARG A 30 -8.38 2.20 -12.09
C ARG A 30 -8.58 2.96 -10.80
N ARG A 31 -8.23 2.39 -9.65
CA ARG A 31 -8.49 2.99 -8.32
C ARG A 31 -7.21 3.40 -7.58
N GLY A 32 -6.03 3.04 -8.10
CA GLY A 32 -4.77 3.29 -7.44
C GLY A 32 -4.40 2.18 -6.47
N THR A 33 -3.65 2.54 -5.43
CA THR A 33 -3.06 1.63 -4.46
C THR A 33 -4.01 1.42 -3.28
N GLU A 34 -4.28 0.16 -2.92
CA GLU A 34 -5.23 -0.21 -1.86
C GLU A 34 -4.58 -1.23 -0.91
N ARG A 35 -4.72 -1.06 0.40
CA ARG A 35 -4.31 -2.09 1.38
C ARG A 35 -5.44 -3.08 1.55
N VAL A 36 -5.15 -4.37 1.37
CA VAL A 36 -6.11 -5.47 1.45
C VAL A 36 -5.61 -6.55 2.40
N CYS A 37 -6.52 -7.28 3.02
CA CYS A 37 -6.14 -8.44 3.81
C CYS A 37 -5.85 -9.62 2.87
N PRO A 38 -4.76 -10.38 3.08
CA PRO A 38 -4.46 -11.57 2.28
C PRO A 38 -5.38 -12.76 2.60
N GLN A 39 -6.16 -12.70 3.69
CA GLN A 39 -7.04 -13.79 4.09
C GLN A 39 -8.32 -13.84 3.25
N LYS A 40 -8.63 -15.00 2.66
CA LYS A 40 -9.83 -15.19 1.82
C LYS A 40 -11.13 -15.11 2.61
N GLU A 41 -11.08 -15.40 3.91
CA GLU A 41 -12.21 -15.22 4.82
C GLU A 41 -12.42 -13.75 5.24
N CYS A 42 -11.51 -12.84 4.84
CA CYS A 42 -11.51 -11.46 5.26
C CYS A 42 -11.49 -10.49 4.06
N ASP A 43 -12.64 -9.95 3.72
CA ASP A 43 -12.79 -8.92 2.68
C ASP A 43 -12.46 -7.51 3.20
N TYR A 44 -11.33 -7.35 3.87
CA TYR A 44 -10.85 -6.03 4.27
C TYR A 44 -10.06 -5.42 3.11
N ALA A 45 -10.47 -4.23 2.68
CA ALA A 45 -9.83 -3.45 1.63
C ALA A 45 -10.07 -1.97 1.91
N GLU A 46 -9.02 -1.15 1.81
CA GLU A 46 -9.17 0.30 1.86
C GLU A 46 -8.11 0.99 1.00
N PRO A 47 -8.38 2.21 0.52
CA PRO A 47 -7.41 3.00 -0.22
C PRO A 47 -6.14 3.23 0.62
N TRP A 48 -5.00 2.92 0.03
CA TRP A 48 -3.68 3.15 0.60
C TRP A 48 -2.99 4.24 -0.22
N GLU A 49 -3.22 5.48 0.21
CA GLU A 49 -2.39 6.63 -0.17
C GLU A 49 -1.08 6.56 0.60
N GLY A 50 -0.29 5.52 0.36
CA GLY A 50 1.11 5.52 0.72
C GLY A 50 1.75 6.69 0.00
N GLU A 51 2.26 7.66 0.77
CA GLU A 51 2.99 8.82 0.28
C GLU A 51 3.88 8.41 -0.91
N PRO A 52 3.74 9.02 -2.10
CA PRO A 52 4.75 8.84 -3.13
C PRO A 52 6.11 9.14 -2.49
N PRO A 53 7.21 8.46 -2.87
CA PRO A 53 8.52 8.79 -2.33
C PRO A 53 8.67 10.30 -2.40
N ARG A 54 8.88 10.91 -1.24
CA ARG A 54 9.10 12.34 -1.02
C ARG A 54 10.28 12.85 -1.85
N THR A 55 10.04 13.01 -3.15
CA THR A 55 10.73 13.95 -4.01
C THR A 55 9.81 15.16 -4.14
N ALA A 56 9.53 15.76 -3.00
CA ALA A 56 9.12 17.14 -2.86
C ALA A 56 10.17 17.85 -1.99
N ALA A 57 11.36 18.02 -2.56
CA ALA A 57 12.39 19.00 -2.23
C ALA A 57 13.28 19.06 -3.47
N ALA A 58 13.45 20.14 -4.23
CA ALA A 58 13.26 21.59 -4.05
C ALA A 58 12.65 22.16 -5.37
N GLY A 59 11.98 23.32 -5.46
CA GLY A 59 12.26 24.61 -4.83
C GLY A 59 13.29 25.40 -5.66
N GLY A 60 12.83 26.28 -6.57
CA GLY A 60 13.61 27.34 -7.28
C GLY A 60 14.65 26.83 -8.29
N GLU A 61 14.90 27.40 -9.48
CA GLU A 61 14.57 28.66 -10.16
C GLU A 61 14.49 28.38 -11.67
#